data_AF-A0A101WJP0-F1
#
_entry.id   AF-A0A101WJP0-F1
#
_cell.length_a   1.000
_cell.length_b   1.000
_cell.length_c   1.000
_cell.angle_alpha   90.00
_cell.angle_beta   90.00
_cell.angle_gamma   90.00
#
_symmetry.space_group_name_H-M   'P 1'
#
loop_
_entity.id
_entity.type
_entity.pdbx_description
1 polymer ?
#
loop_
_entity_poly.entity_id
_entity_poly.type
_entity_poly.pdbx_seq_one_letter_code
_entity_poly.pdbx_strand_id
1 'polypeptide(L)'
;MSTYNKYGKAYCSRHMLSHDDVDGIIFKHLEALYKSGLLKMDDFDKSLEQRQHSIKDNEKTIDRLQTAIHAKKGEIKNYSRQLAKGLIKEELFLEMTQESSDELEKLERQLIDAESVQELRDNEKEKVASALDILKEIIDKKELTHADLALLIDKIVVYERKGEGLDIEVEWNTPFMSVSE
;
A
#
# COMPACT_ATOMS: atom_id res chain seq x y z
N MET A 1 -33.03 16.10 -20.12
CA MET A 1 -31.61 16.45 -20.00
C MET A 1 -31.42 17.27 -18.74
N SER A 2 -30.94 16.65 -17.66
CA SER A 2 -30.67 17.32 -16.39
C SER A 2 -29.28 17.93 -16.45
N THR A 3 -29.16 19.24 -16.26
CA THR A 3 -27.88 19.96 -16.28
C THR A 3 -27.36 20.09 -14.86
N TYR A 4 -26.35 19.29 -14.51
CA TYR A 4 -25.70 19.32 -13.20
C TYR A 4 -24.74 20.53 -13.16
N ASN A 5 -25.20 21.66 -12.61
CA ASN A 5 -24.38 22.85 -12.38
C ASN A 5 -24.38 23.17 -10.88
N LYS A 6 -23.25 22.95 -10.20
CA LYS A 6 -23.11 23.13 -8.74
C LYS A 6 -23.39 24.58 -8.29
N TYR A 7 -23.25 25.57 -9.17
CA TYR A 7 -23.41 27.01 -8.88
C TYR A 7 -24.50 27.72 -9.72
N GLY A 8 -25.29 26.99 -10.52
CA GLY A 8 -26.38 27.55 -11.32
C GLY A 8 -25.97 28.25 -12.64
N LYS A 9 -26.96 28.52 -13.50
CA LYS A 9 -26.79 29.01 -14.89
C LYS A 9 -26.11 30.37 -15.02
N ALA A 10 -26.07 31.18 -13.96
CA ALA A 10 -25.46 32.51 -13.95
C ALA A 10 -23.93 32.51 -13.88
N TYR A 11 -23.31 31.38 -13.52
CA TYR A 11 -21.87 31.26 -13.30
C TYR A 11 -21.15 30.34 -14.29
N CYS A 12 -21.86 29.70 -15.22
CA CYS A 12 -21.26 28.88 -16.28
C CYS A 12 -21.33 29.61 -17.64
N SER A 13 -20.18 29.86 -18.25
CA SER A 13 -20.04 30.08 -19.68
C SER A 13 -20.51 28.81 -20.44
N ARG A 14 -21.15 28.98 -21.60
CA ARG A 14 -21.66 27.86 -22.40
C ARG A 14 -20.50 27.18 -23.12
N HIS A 15 -19.87 26.24 -22.44
CA HIS A 15 -18.80 25.42 -22.99
C HIS A 15 -19.36 24.13 -23.59
N MET A 16 -18.84 23.74 -24.75
CA MET A 16 -19.07 22.43 -25.36
C MET A 16 -17.71 21.77 -25.53
N LEU A 17 -17.62 20.53 -25.07
CA LEU A 17 -16.48 19.65 -25.31
C LEU A 17 -16.97 18.52 -26.21
N SER A 18 -16.19 18.17 -27.24
CA SER A 18 -16.49 16.97 -28.02
C SER A 18 -16.22 15.73 -27.17
N HIS A 19 -16.97 14.67 -27.42
CA HIS A 19 -16.69 13.36 -26.83
C HIS A 19 -15.28 12.90 -27.20
N ASP A 20 -14.88 13.05 -28.47
CA ASP A 20 -13.56 12.68 -28.96
C ASP A 20 -12.41 13.46 -28.28
N ASP A 21 -12.66 14.72 -27.91
CA ASP A 21 -11.67 15.56 -27.23
C ASP A 21 -11.45 15.07 -25.78
N VAL A 22 -12.55 14.74 -25.10
CA VAL A 22 -12.50 14.21 -23.72
C VAL A 22 -11.85 12.83 -23.70
N ASP A 23 -12.24 11.94 -24.61
CA ASP A 23 -11.65 10.61 -24.73
C ASP A 23 -10.15 10.69 -25.04
N GLY A 24 -9.75 11.57 -25.96
CA GLY A 24 -8.33 11.78 -26.28
C GLY A 24 -7.52 12.30 -25.09
N ILE A 25 -8.09 13.16 -24.24
CA ILE A 25 -7.45 13.62 -23.01
C ILE A 25 -7.35 12.48 -21.99
N ILE A 26 -8.43 11.74 -21.76
CA ILE A 26 -8.43 10.61 -20.82
C ILE A 26 -7.41 9.55 -21.25
N PHE A 27 -7.34 9.21 -22.53
CA PHE A 27 -6.34 8.26 -23.05
C PHE A 27 -4.91 8.71 -22.80
N LYS A 28 -4.58 9.99 -23.03
CA LYS A 28 -3.25 10.53 -22.72
C LYS A 28 -2.93 10.43 -21.24
N HIS A 29 -3.90 10.71 -20.39
CA HIS A 29 -3.78 10.60 -18.93
C HIS A 29 -3.58 9.13 -18.50
N LEU A 30 -4.28 8.17 -19.13
CA LEU A 30 -4.08 6.75 -18.91
C LEU A 30 -2.70 6.26 -19.33
N GLU A 31 -2.21 6.69 -20.49
CA GLU A 31 -0.85 6.35 -20.94
C GLU A 31 0.22 6.89 -19.99
N ALA A 32 0.04 8.12 -19.49
CA ALA A 32 0.94 8.72 -18.51
C ALA A 32 0.91 7.96 -17.19
N LEU A 33 -0.29 7.59 -16.71
CA LEU A 33 -0.49 6.80 -15.52
C LEU A 33 0.18 5.42 -15.66
N TYR A 34 -0.03 4.73 -16.77
CA TYR A 34 0.59 3.44 -17.06
C TYR A 34 2.12 3.53 -17.04
N LYS A 35 2.71 4.55 -17.67
CA LYS A 35 4.16 4.79 -17.63
C LYS A 35 4.67 5.04 -16.21
N SER A 36 3.97 5.85 -15.42
CA SER A 36 4.35 6.10 -14.02
C SER A 36 4.32 4.83 -13.17
N GLY A 37 3.34 3.95 -13.39
CA GLY A 37 3.27 2.66 -12.70
C GLY A 37 4.37 1.70 -13.12
N LEU A 38 4.74 1.68 -14.41
CA LEU A 38 5.88 0.90 -14.87
C LEU A 38 7.19 1.35 -14.21
N LEU A 39 7.41 2.65 -14.06
CA LEU A 39 8.57 3.19 -13.35
C LEU A 39 8.56 2.78 -11.87
N LYS A 40 7.40 2.86 -11.21
CA LYS A 40 7.27 2.38 -9.83
C LYS A 40 7.52 0.88 -9.69
N MET A 41 7.05 0.07 -10.63
CA MET A 41 7.30 -1.37 -10.64
C MET A 41 8.78 -1.68 -10.84
N ASP A 42 9.44 -0.96 -11.76
CA ASP A 42 10.89 -1.06 -11.97
C ASP A 42 11.67 -0.58 -10.73
N ASP A 43 11.20 0.45 -10.02
CA ASP A 43 11.77 0.88 -8.74
C ASP A 43 11.56 -0.16 -7.63
N PHE A 44 10.42 -0.85 -7.60
CA PHE A 44 10.22 -2.01 -6.71
C PHE A 44 11.22 -3.12 -7.05
N ASP A 45 11.40 -3.46 -8.33
CA ASP A 45 12.30 -4.53 -8.77
C ASP A 45 13.78 -4.17 -8.52
N LYS A 46 14.21 -2.96 -8.83
CA LYS A 46 15.56 -2.46 -8.53
C LYS A 46 15.81 -2.37 -7.02
N SER A 47 14.81 -1.94 -6.27
CA SER A 47 14.87 -1.97 -4.79
C SER A 47 14.98 -3.41 -4.30
N LEU A 48 14.32 -4.39 -4.92
CA LEU A 48 14.41 -5.80 -4.56
C LEU A 48 15.81 -6.37 -4.85
N GLU A 49 16.42 -6.05 -5.99
CA GLU A 49 17.79 -6.49 -6.32
C GLU A 49 18.83 -5.93 -5.32
N GLN A 50 18.71 -4.66 -4.94
CA GLN A 50 19.55 -4.05 -3.90
C GLN A 50 19.21 -4.56 -2.48
N ARG A 51 17.98 -5.05 -2.26
CA ARG A 51 17.48 -5.52 -0.95
C ARG A 51 17.44 -7.03 -0.77
N GLN A 52 17.91 -7.85 -1.70
CA GLN A 52 18.06 -9.30 -1.43
C GLN A 52 18.89 -9.55 -0.16
N HIS A 53 19.87 -8.68 0.12
CA HIS A 53 20.61 -8.71 1.37
C HIS A 53 19.74 -8.32 2.57
N SER A 54 18.94 -7.27 2.44
CA SER A 54 18.02 -6.80 3.49
C SER A 54 16.88 -7.78 3.79
N ILE A 55 16.36 -8.50 2.80
CA ILE A 55 15.35 -9.56 2.99
C ILE A 55 15.97 -10.72 3.73
N LYS A 56 17.14 -11.21 3.28
CA LYS A 56 17.88 -12.26 4.00
C LYS A 56 18.24 -11.83 5.42
N ASP A 57 18.56 -10.57 5.65
CA ASP A 57 18.82 -10.04 6.98
C ASP A 57 17.56 -9.91 7.82
N ASN A 58 16.41 -9.59 7.22
CA ASN A 58 15.12 -9.58 7.91
C ASN A 58 14.68 -11.00 8.28
N GLU A 59 14.80 -11.97 7.38
CA GLU A 59 14.55 -13.40 7.64
C GLU A 59 15.44 -13.92 8.77
N LYS A 60 16.75 -13.59 8.75
CA LYS A 60 17.65 -13.90 9.87
C LYS A 60 17.24 -13.21 11.16
N THR A 61 16.70 -11.99 11.09
CA THR A 61 16.23 -11.24 12.26
C THR A 61 15.00 -11.91 12.86
N ILE A 62 14.04 -12.31 12.01
CA ILE A 62 12.86 -13.09 12.40
C ILE A 62 13.27 -14.40 13.06
N ASP A 63 14.18 -15.18 12.44
CA ASP A 63 14.68 -16.44 13.00
C ASP A 63 15.38 -16.26 14.37
N ARG A 64 16.17 -15.20 14.51
CA ARG A 64 16.81 -14.83 15.79
C ARG A 64 15.77 -14.46 16.85
N LEU A 65 14.76 -13.67 16.51
CA LEU A 65 13.69 -13.27 17.41
C LEU A 65 12.86 -14.48 17.86
N GLN A 66 12.50 -15.37 16.92
CA GLN A 66 11.78 -16.62 17.22
C GLN A 66 12.60 -17.52 18.15
N THR A 67 13.90 -17.65 17.90
CA THR A 67 14.82 -18.41 18.75
C THR A 67 14.90 -17.80 20.16
N ALA A 68 15.03 -16.47 20.27
CA ALA A 68 15.07 -15.77 21.55
C ALA A 68 13.76 -15.93 22.33
N ILE A 69 12.61 -15.79 21.66
CA ILE A 69 11.27 -16.03 22.24
C ILE A 69 11.16 -17.46 22.77
N HIS A 70 11.58 -18.44 21.98
CA HIS A 70 11.55 -19.85 22.40
C HIS A 70 12.44 -20.09 23.62
N ALA A 71 13.66 -19.54 23.64
CA ALA A 71 14.57 -19.63 24.76
C ALA A 71 13.97 -18.99 26.03
N LYS A 72 13.38 -17.79 25.92
CA LYS A 72 12.75 -17.08 27.04
C LYS A 72 11.53 -17.82 27.61
N LYS A 73 10.70 -18.40 26.74
CA LYS A 73 9.61 -19.31 27.15
C LYS A 73 10.15 -20.55 27.86
N GLY A 74 11.29 -21.07 27.44
CA GLY A 74 12.00 -22.16 28.10
C GLY A 74 12.54 -21.80 29.48
N GLU A 75 13.07 -20.59 29.63
CA GLU A 75 13.57 -20.02 30.89
C GLU A 75 12.45 -19.89 31.94
N ILE A 76 11.30 -19.31 31.56
CA ILE A 76 10.12 -19.22 32.44
C ILE A 76 9.68 -20.62 32.91
N LYS A 77 9.62 -21.59 32.00
CA LYS A 77 9.30 -23.00 32.35
C LYS A 77 10.32 -23.60 33.30
N ASN A 78 11.60 -23.23 33.20
CA ASN A 78 12.66 -23.69 34.10
C ASN A 78 12.44 -23.12 35.51
N TYR A 79 12.11 -21.84 35.63
CA TYR A 79 11.75 -21.23 36.91
C TYR A 79 10.59 -21.95 37.59
N SER A 80 9.53 -22.28 36.84
CA SER A 80 8.41 -23.06 37.38
C SER A 80 8.84 -24.44 37.90
N ARG A 81 9.74 -25.14 37.19
CA ARG A 81 10.27 -26.44 37.62
C ARG A 81 11.14 -26.32 38.87
N GLN A 82 11.94 -25.26 38.99
CA GLN A 82 12.77 -25.01 40.16
C GLN A 82 11.92 -24.71 41.40
N LEU A 83 10.86 -23.91 41.24
CA LEU A 83 9.89 -23.66 42.30
C LEU A 83 9.22 -24.95 42.75
N ALA A 84 8.73 -25.78 41.81
CA ALA A 84 8.08 -27.06 42.11
C ALA A 84 9.01 -28.05 42.84
N LYS A 85 10.33 -27.95 42.63
CA LYS A 85 11.35 -28.75 43.33
C LYS A 85 11.78 -28.14 44.67
N GLY A 86 11.26 -26.97 45.05
CA GLY A 86 11.67 -26.24 46.24
C GLY A 86 13.08 -25.66 46.17
N LEU A 87 13.64 -25.49 44.96
CA LEU A 87 15.00 -24.96 44.76
C LEU A 87 15.05 -23.44 44.89
N ILE A 88 13.92 -22.77 44.67
CA ILE A 88 13.74 -21.32 44.81
C ILE A 88 12.48 -21.02 45.62
N LYS A 89 12.43 -19.83 46.22
CA LYS A 89 11.24 -19.33 46.91
C LYS A 89 10.25 -18.71 45.92
N GLU A 90 8.99 -18.61 46.35
CA GLU A 90 7.92 -17.99 45.56
C GLU A 90 8.22 -16.52 45.22
N GLU A 91 8.79 -15.75 46.16
CA GLU A 91 9.15 -14.34 45.92
C GLU A 91 10.13 -14.20 44.75
N LEU A 92 11.20 -15.00 44.75
CA LEU A 92 12.21 -15.00 43.70
C LEU A 92 11.65 -15.51 42.36
N PHE A 93 10.75 -16.50 42.40
CA PHE A 93 10.06 -16.98 41.20
C PHE A 93 9.23 -15.87 40.54
N LEU A 94 8.46 -15.11 41.33
CA LEU A 94 7.61 -14.03 40.84
C LEU A 94 8.45 -12.93 40.18
N GLU A 95 9.56 -12.52 40.82
CA GLU A 95 10.48 -11.52 40.29
C GLU A 95 11.07 -11.96 38.94
N MET A 96 11.71 -13.13 38.88
CA MET A 96 12.34 -13.63 37.64
C MET A 96 11.33 -13.88 36.51
N THR A 97 10.12 -14.33 36.87
CA THR A 97 9.05 -14.57 35.88
C THR A 97 8.53 -13.26 35.32
N GLN A 98 8.32 -12.23 36.17
CA GLN A 98 7.87 -10.92 35.72
C GLN A 98 8.89 -10.29 34.76
N GLU A 99 10.16 -10.24 35.13
CA GLU A 99 11.22 -9.71 34.25
C GLU A 99 11.28 -10.47 32.91
N SER A 100 11.17 -11.80 32.98
CA SER A 100 11.20 -12.63 31.78
C SER A 100 9.98 -12.46 30.88
N SER A 101 8.81 -12.23 31.48
CA SER A 101 7.57 -11.94 30.77
C SER A 101 7.63 -10.58 30.09
N ASP A 102 8.16 -9.54 30.74
CA ASP A 102 8.32 -8.21 30.15
C ASP A 102 9.29 -8.22 28.97
N GLU A 103 10.38 -8.98 29.08
CA GLU A 103 11.33 -9.16 27.98
C GLU A 103 10.72 -9.96 26.83
N LEU A 104 9.94 -11.00 27.14
CA LEU A 104 9.22 -11.80 26.15
C LEU A 104 8.24 -10.93 25.34
N GLU A 105 7.47 -10.05 26.01
CA GLU A 105 6.53 -9.16 25.32
C GLU A 105 7.25 -8.22 24.35
N LYS A 106 8.42 -7.71 24.73
CA LYS A 106 9.24 -6.86 23.85
C LYS A 106 9.72 -7.63 22.62
N LEU A 107 10.19 -8.87 22.80
CA LEU A 107 10.62 -9.72 21.69
C LEU A 107 9.45 -10.07 20.76
N GLU A 108 8.27 -10.36 21.30
CA GLU A 108 7.08 -10.66 20.51
C GLU A 108 6.60 -9.42 19.71
N ARG A 109 6.65 -8.22 20.29
CA ARG A 109 6.38 -6.97 19.55
C ARG A 109 7.37 -6.74 18.42
N GLN A 110 8.67 -6.93 18.68
CA GLN A 110 9.71 -6.80 17.66
C GLN A 110 9.53 -7.80 16.51
N LEU A 111 9.05 -9.02 16.81
CA LEU A 111 8.75 -10.02 15.79
C LEU A 111 7.58 -9.56 14.89
N ILE A 112 6.49 -9.08 15.49
CA ILE A 112 5.33 -8.55 14.74
C ILE A 112 5.75 -7.39 13.81
N ASP A 113 6.56 -6.46 14.33
CA ASP A 113 7.04 -5.33 13.54
C ASP A 113 7.91 -5.80 12.36
N ALA A 114 8.80 -6.79 12.58
CA ALA A 114 9.65 -7.34 11.54
C ALA A 114 8.87 -8.11 10.45
N GLU A 115 7.79 -8.80 10.83
CA GLU A 115 6.89 -9.52 9.91
C GLU A 115 6.02 -8.53 9.09
N SER A 116 5.49 -7.47 9.72
CA SER A 116 4.61 -6.49 9.07
C SER A 116 5.30 -5.68 7.95
N VAL A 117 6.60 -5.39 8.10
CA VAL A 117 7.37 -4.68 7.08
C VAL A 117 7.45 -5.44 5.75
N GLN A 118 7.41 -6.78 5.79
CA GLN A 118 7.44 -7.62 4.60
C GLN A 118 6.05 -7.70 3.95
N GLU A 119 5.00 -7.95 4.74
CA GLU A 119 3.63 -8.07 4.26
C GLU A 119 3.10 -6.80 3.60
N LEU A 120 3.39 -5.62 4.17
CA LEU A 120 2.91 -4.35 3.63
C LEU A 120 3.48 -4.07 2.23
N ARG A 121 4.75 -4.40 2.01
CA ARG A 121 5.42 -4.14 0.71
C ARG A 121 4.98 -5.10 -0.39
N ASP A 122 4.81 -6.38 -0.05
CA ASP A 122 4.33 -7.37 -1.02
C ASP A 122 2.91 -7.05 -1.47
N ASN A 123 2.05 -6.62 -0.53
CA ASN A 123 0.68 -6.17 -0.83
C ASN A 123 0.65 -4.88 -1.69
N GLU A 124 1.55 -3.92 -1.45
CA GLU A 124 1.66 -2.73 -2.29
C GLU A 124 2.10 -3.05 -3.72
N LYS A 125 3.10 -3.94 -3.89
CA LYS A 125 3.57 -4.38 -5.20
C LYS A 125 2.46 -5.08 -5.99
N GLU A 126 1.72 -5.97 -5.33
CA GLU A 126 0.61 -6.71 -5.96
C GLU A 126 -0.51 -5.77 -6.44
N LYS A 127 -0.84 -4.75 -5.64
CA LYS A 127 -1.82 -3.71 -6.05
C LYS A 127 -1.36 -2.94 -7.29
N VAL A 128 -0.08 -2.54 -7.34
CA VAL A 128 0.47 -1.84 -8.51
C VAL A 128 0.50 -2.75 -9.74
N ALA A 129 0.85 -4.03 -9.58
CA ALA A 129 0.82 -5.01 -10.67
C ALA A 129 -0.60 -5.15 -11.25
N SER A 130 -1.58 -5.37 -10.38
CA SER A 130 -2.98 -5.51 -10.79
C SER A 130 -3.52 -4.26 -11.48
N ALA A 131 -3.18 -3.07 -10.97
CA ALA A 131 -3.55 -1.81 -11.61
C ALA A 131 -2.93 -1.66 -13.00
N LEU A 132 -1.65 -2.04 -13.17
CA LEU A 132 -0.96 -2.00 -14.47
C LEU A 132 -1.57 -2.97 -15.49
N ASP A 133 -1.98 -4.16 -15.08
CA ASP A 133 -2.60 -5.13 -15.98
C ASP A 133 -3.94 -4.60 -16.53
N ILE A 134 -4.76 -4.00 -15.67
CA ILE A 134 -6.02 -3.36 -16.06
C ILE A 134 -5.76 -2.19 -17.03
N LEU A 135 -4.81 -1.31 -16.69
CA LEU A 135 -4.46 -0.18 -17.55
C LEU A 135 -3.96 -0.64 -18.93
N LYS A 136 -3.14 -1.69 -18.96
CA LYS A 136 -2.63 -2.26 -20.21
C LYS A 136 -3.76 -2.80 -21.08
N GLU A 137 -4.69 -3.55 -20.49
CA GLU A 137 -5.83 -4.11 -21.22
C GLU A 137 -6.68 -3.00 -21.88
N ILE A 138 -6.92 -1.91 -21.15
CA ILE A 138 -7.70 -0.76 -21.65
C ILE A 138 -6.95 -0.02 -22.76
N ILE A 139 -5.66 0.22 -22.60
CA ILE A 139 -4.81 0.87 -23.61
C ILE A 139 -4.74 0.02 -24.88
N ASP A 140 -4.56 -1.30 -24.76
CA ASP A 140 -4.44 -2.22 -25.90
C ASP A 140 -5.75 -2.31 -26.71
N LYS A 141 -6.91 -2.22 -26.03
CA LYS A 141 -8.23 -2.16 -26.69
C LYS A 141 -8.44 -0.86 -27.48
N LYS A 142 -7.73 0.23 -27.14
CA LYS A 142 -7.88 1.57 -27.73
C LYS A 142 -9.32 2.11 -27.71
N GLU A 143 -10.13 1.62 -26.78
CA GLU A 143 -11.51 2.03 -26.58
C GLU A 143 -11.80 2.07 -25.08
N LEU A 144 -12.48 3.13 -24.62
CA LEU A 144 -12.91 3.28 -23.23
C LEU A 144 -14.38 2.91 -23.10
N THR A 145 -14.67 1.79 -22.43
CA THR A 145 -16.06 1.46 -22.12
C THR A 145 -16.53 2.23 -20.89
N HIS A 146 -17.85 2.36 -20.73
CA HIS A 146 -18.43 2.95 -19.52
C HIS A 146 -18.01 2.19 -18.25
N ALA A 147 -17.80 0.87 -18.34
CA ALA A 147 -17.32 0.06 -17.21
C ALA A 147 -15.87 0.42 -16.85
N ASP A 148 -15.02 0.63 -17.86
CA ASP A 148 -13.63 1.05 -17.67
C ASP A 148 -13.55 2.43 -17.00
N LEU A 149 -14.35 3.39 -17.47
CA LEU A 149 -14.40 4.73 -16.88
C LEU A 149 -14.89 4.70 -15.42
N ALA A 150 -15.93 3.91 -15.12
CA ALA A 150 -16.44 3.76 -13.76
C ALA A 150 -15.45 3.06 -12.82
N LEU A 151 -14.60 2.18 -13.36
CA LEU A 151 -13.54 1.52 -12.61
C LEU A 151 -12.36 2.45 -12.34
N LEU A 152 -11.93 3.21 -13.35
CA LEU A 152 -10.70 4.01 -13.33
C LEU A 152 -10.87 5.37 -12.64
N ILE A 153 -11.98 6.06 -12.90
CA ILE A 153 -12.13 7.49 -12.62
C ILE A 153 -13.14 7.70 -11.48
N ASP A 154 -12.74 8.46 -10.46
CA ASP A 154 -13.64 8.95 -9.42
C ASP A 154 -14.46 10.13 -9.95
N LYS A 155 -13.78 11.13 -10.53
CA LYS A 155 -14.43 12.26 -11.19
C LYS A 155 -13.54 12.96 -12.21
N ILE A 156 -14.19 13.63 -13.15
CA ILE A 156 -13.56 14.51 -14.13
C ILE A 156 -13.98 15.94 -13.77
N VAL A 157 -12.99 16.80 -13.51
CA VAL A 157 -13.20 18.21 -13.19
C VAL A 157 -12.83 19.04 -14.41
N VAL A 158 -13.80 19.75 -14.95
CA VAL A 158 -13.62 20.67 -16.08
C VAL A 158 -13.66 22.10 -15.56
N TYR A 159 -12.64 22.90 -15.88
CA TYR A 159 -12.58 24.30 -15.49
C TYR A 159 -12.01 25.18 -16.60
N GLU A 160 -12.32 26.47 -16.56
CA GLU A 160 -11.81 27.45 -17.52
C GLU A 160 -10.60 28.17 -16.92
N ARG A 161 -9.45 28.07 -17.58
CA ARG A 161 -8.24 28.80 -17.18
C ARG A 161 -8.17 30.12 -17.94
N LYS A 162 -8.05 31.23 -17.20
CA LYS A 162 -8.07 32.58 -17.77
C LYS A 162 -7.00 32.74 -18.86
N GLY A 163 -7.44 32.84 -20.11
CA GLY A 163 -6.58 33.06 -21.28
C GLY A 163 -6.04 31.79 -21.96
N GLU A 164 -6.25 30.60 -21.37
CA GLU A 164 -5.76 29.31 -21.91
C GLU A 164 -6.88 28.37 -22.38
N GLY A 165 -8.14 28.67 -22.08
CA GLY A 165 -9.30 27.88 -22.50
C GLY A 165 -9.79 26.89 -21.44
N LEU A 166 -10.43 25.81 -21.87
CA LEU A 166 -10.92 24.74 -20.99
C LEU A 166 -9.79 23.77 -20.65
N ASP A 167 -9.69 23.43 -19.38
CA ASP A 167 -8.75 22.46 -18.82
C ASP A 167 -9.54 21.32 -18.14
N ILE A 168 -8.96 20.13 -18.14
CA ILE A 168 -9.58 18.91 -17.61
C ILE A 168 -8.61 18.23 -16.64
N GLU A 169 -9.08 18.01 -15.42
CA GLU A 169 -8.38 17.25 -14.40
C GLU A 169 -9.14 15.95 -14.12
N VAL A 170 -8.40 14.84 -14.06
CA VAL A 170 -8.97 13.50 -13.83
C VAL A 170 -8.50 13.02 -12.46
N GLU A 171 -9.45 12.77 -11.57
CA GLU A 171 -9.18 12.13 -10.28
C GLU A 171 -9.45 10.62 -10.39
N TRP A 172 -8.45 9.82 -10.02
CA TRP A 172 -8.46 8.37 -10.19
C TRP A 172 -8.95 7.62 -8.95
N ASN A 173 -9.54 6.45 -9.16
CA ASN A 173 -9.95 5.57 -8.08
C ASN A 173 -8.75 4.91 -7.35
N THR A 174 -9.00 4.38 -6.17
CA THR A 174 -8.00 4.06 -5.13
C THR A 174 -6.98 2.94 -5.39
N PRO A 175 -7.02 2.08 -6.43
CA PRO A 175 -5.82 1.33 -6.79
C PRO A 175 -4.92 2.05 -7.81
N PHE A 176 -5.42 3.11 -8.45
CA PHE A 176 -4.71 3.89 -9.47
C PHE A 176 -4.04 5.13 -8.90
N MET A 177 -4.51 5.64 -7.74
CA MET A 177 -3.83 6.72 -7.02
C MET A 177 -2.41 6.33 -6.57
N SER A 178 -2.21 5.08 -6.15
CA SER A 178 -0.88 4.56 -5.78
C SER A 178 0.07 4.48 -6.98
N VAL A 179 -0.44 4.61 -8.21
CA VAL A 179 0.34 4.68 -9.44
C VAL A 179 0.68 6.12 -9.80
N SER A 180 -0.19 7.10 -9.51
CA SER A 180 0.00 8.51 -9.87
C SER A 180 0.92 9.35 -8.96
N GLU A 181 1.14 8.96 -7.70
CA GLU A 181 1.96 9.74 -6.73
C GLU A 181 3.48 9.62 -6.87
#